data_AF-A0A060Q442-F1
#
_entry.id   AF-A0A060Q442-F1
#
_cell.length_a   1.000
_cell.length_b   1.000
_cell.length_c   1.000
_cell.angle_alpha   90.00
_cell.angle_beta   90.00
_cell.angle_gamma   90.00
#
_symmetry.space_group_name_H-M   'P 1'
#
loop_
_entity.id
_entity.type
_entity.pdbx_description
1 polymer ?
#
loop_
_entity_poly.entity_id
_entity_poly.type
_entity_poly.pdbx_seq_one_letter_code
_entity_poly.pdbx_strand_id
1 'polypeptide(L)'
;MRPVILCGGSGSRLWPLSKPKQFQKIFSHNTMLQNTLLRLKSDYMPPIIATNIRYESLVMEELKALQEYKVIFEPVKIGTAAAILIAAPLCDEDEVMLILPSDHFIGDLSNFYASAQKAAQIASETNSIVTFGVKPHEFNPEYGYINAVYGQQEKYHIVKSFTEKPEHELSNDHYWNSGIFVFKAKRYVDEMKRSAPNLYNLCCASAQHSTPQEGFLYLRQRDFGS
;
A
#
# COMPACT_ATOMS: atom_id res chain seq x y z
N MET A 1 9.63 -8.47 7.63
CA MET A 1 8.96 -7.54 6.67
C MET A 1 7.62 -7.15 7.28
N ARG A 2 7.25 -5.87 7.24
CA ARG A 2 5.97 -5.37 7.78
C ARG A 2 4.95 -5.10 6.69
N PRO A 3 3.79 -5.76 6.68
CA PRO A 3 2.71 -5.38 5.79
C PRO A 3 2.12 -4.03 6.17
N VAL A 4 1.93 -3.14 5.19
CA VAL A 4 1.20 -1.88 5.33
C VAL A 4 0.03 -1.92 4.36
N ILE A 5 -1.18 -2.06 4.88
CA ILE A 5 -2.40 -2.27 4.10
C ILE A 5 -3.14 -0.95 3.95
N LEU A 6 -3.31 -0.50 2.70
CA LEU A 6 -4.00 0.74 2.35
C LEU A 6 -5.48 0.46 2.11
N CYS A 7 -6.32 0.89 3.06
CA CYS A 7 -7.74 0.60 3.14
C CYS A 7 -8.60 1.88 3.04
N GLY A 8 -8.32 2.70 2.02
CA GLY A 8 -8.94 4.02 1.82
C GLY A 8 -9.96 4.12 0.67
N GLY A 9 -10.29 3.03 -0.01
CA GLY A 9 -11.20 3.03 -1.17
C GLY A 9 -12.61 3.51 -0.81
N SER A 10 -13.16 4.48 -1.55
CA SER A 10 -14.47 5.08 -1.28
C SER A 10 -15.66 4.27 -1.81
N GLY A 11 -15.43 3.25 -2.65
CA GLY A 11 -16.48 2.35 -3.13
C GLY A 11 -17.49 2.94 -4.12
N SER A 12 -17.33 4.18 -4.58
CA SER A 12 -18.34 4.88 -5.39
C SER A 12 -18.66 4.21 -6.74
N ARG A 13 -17.78 3.33 -7.25
CA ARG A 13 -17.95 2.62 -8.52
C ARG A 13 -18.80 1.35 -8.43
N LEU A 14 -19.20 0.92 -7.23
CA LEU A 14 -19.94 -0.34 -7.00
C LEU A 14 -21.40 -0.14 -6.59
N TRP A 15 -22.00 1.01 -6.90
CA TRP A 15 -23.43 1.22 -6.69
C TRP A 15 -24.25 0.10 -7.38
N PRO A 16 -25.27 -0.51 -6.75
CA PRO A 16 -25.95 -0.11 -5.51
C PRO A 16 -25.39 -0.71 -4.21
N LEU A 17 -24.19 -1.29 -4.21
CA LEU A 17 -23.63 -1.90 -3.01
C LEU A 17 -23.35 -0.83 -1.93
N SER A 18 -23.84 -1.09 -0.71
CA SER A 18 -23.83 -0.12 0.40
C SER A 18 -22.47 0.07 1.08
N LYS A 19 -21.55 -0.88 0.92
CA LYS A 19 -20.21 -0.84 1.52
C LYS A 19 -19.13 -0.69 0.45
N PRO A 20 -18.00 -0.03 0.77
CA PRO A 20 -16.84 0.01 -0.10
C PRO A 20 -16.34 -1.36 -0.53
N LYS A 21 -15.71 -1.42 -1.72
CA LYS A 21 -15.22 -2.64 -2.39
C LYS A 21 -14.44 -3.57 -1.47
N GLN A 22 -13.56 -3.01 -0.64
CA GLN A 22 -12.71 -3.78 0.26
C GLN A 22 -13.49 -4.60 1.31
N PHE A 23 -14.70 -4.18 1.66
CA PHE A 23 -15.58 -4.86 2.62
C PHE A 23 -16.64 -5.74 1.95
N GLN A 24 -16.50 -6.00 0.64
CA GLN A 24 -17.41 -6.82 -0.15
C GLN A 24 -16.83 -8.21 -0.42
N LYS A 25 -17.72 -9.20 -0.50
CA LYS A 25 -17.42 -10.61 -0.81
C LYS A 25 -17.53 -10.89 -2.31
N ILE A 26 -16.65 -10.28 -3.10
CA ILE A 26 -16.77 -10.29 -4.57
C ILE A 26 -16.28 -11.60 -5.19
N PHE A 27 -15.13 -12.09 -4.74
CA PHE A 27 -14.45 -13.24 -5.37
C PHE A 27 -14.39 -14.48 -4.47
N SER A 28 -14.93 -14.41 -3.26
CA SER A 28 -14.85 -15.48 -2.26
C SER A 28 -15.89 -15.31 -1.15
N HIS A 29 -15.94 -16.25 -0.19
CA HIS A 29 -16.74 -16.13 1.03
C HIS A 29 -16.23 -15.08 2.03
N ASN A 30 -14.99 -14.60 1.84
CA ASN A 30 -14.36 -13.55 2.62
C ASN A 30 -14.47 -12.20 1.93
N THR A 31 -14.37 -11.12 2.69
CA THR A 31 -14.23 -9.78 2.11
C THR A 31 -12.86 -9.62 1.43
N MET A 32 -12.68 -8.63 0.56
CA MET A 32 -11.38 -8.43 -0.09
C MET A 32 -10.28 -8.04 0.92
N LEU A 33 -10.61 -7.25 1.94
CA LEU A 33 -9.70 -6.94 3.04
C LEU A 33 -9.35 -8.23 3.79
N GLN A 34 -10.32 -9.06 4.15
CA GLN A 34 -10.07 -10.33 4.83
C GLN A 34 -9.18 -11.27 3.99
N ASN A 35 -9.41 -11.36 2.68
CA ASN A 35 -8.52 -12.10 1.78
C ASN A 35 -7.09 -11.55 1.80
N THR A 36 -6.94 -10.22 1.87
CA THR A 36 -5.62 -9.60 1.98
C THR A 36 -4.94 -9.93 3.31
N LEU A 37 -5.68 -9.93 4.41
CA LEU A 37 -5.19 -10.32 5.74
C LEU A 37 -4.80 -11.80 5.81
N LEU A 38 -5.65 -12.70 5.30
CA LEU A 38 -5.40 -14.15 5.30
C LEU A 38 -4.24 -14.57 4.39
N ARG A 39 -3.85 -13.72 3.44
CA ARG A 39 -2.68 -13.92 2.57
C ARG A 39 -1.35 -13.61 3.28
N LEU A 40 -1.38 -12.87 4.38
CA LEU A 40 -0.15 -12.53 5.09
C LEU A 40 0.46 -13.80 5.66
N LYS A 41 1.77 -13.99 5.45
CA LYS A 41 2.47 -15.13 6.04
C LYS A 41 2.66 -14.91 7.54
N SER A 42 2.71 -16.01 8.30
CA SER A 42 2.89 -15.99 9.75
C SER A 42 4.25 -15.46 10.20
N ASP A 43 5.26 -15.45 9.33
CA ASP A 43 6.60 -14.91 9.60
C ASP A 43 6.72 -13.42 9.31
N TYR A 44 5.65 -12.78 8.83
CA TYR A 44 5.60 -11.33 8.69
C TYR A 44 5.35 -10.65 10.04
N MET A 45 5.82 -9.42 10.17
CA MET A 45 5.51 -8.60 11.33
C MET A 45 4.01 -8.24 11.34
N PRO A 46 3.42 -7.95 12.52
CA PRO A 46 2.04 -7.52 12.61
C PRO A 46 1.72 -6.38 11.63
N PRO A 47 0.60 -6.46 10.88
CA PRO A 47 0.29 -5.50 9.84
C PRO A 47 -0.06 -4.12 10.42
N ILE A 48 0.24 -3.08 9.64
CA ILE A 48 -0.28 -1.73 9.86
C ILE A 48 -1.40 -1.51 8.84
N ILE A 49 -2.60 -1.17 9.28
CA ILE A 49 -3.75 -0.88 8.41
C ILE A 49 -3.99 0.63 8.42
N ALA A 50 -3.93 1.29 7.27
CA ALA A 50 -4.31 2.69 7.14
C ALA A 50 -5.71 2.78 6.53
N THR A 51 -6.65 3.41 7.22
CA THR A 51 -8.05 3.50 6.78
C THR A 51 -8.70 4.79 7.24
N ASN A 52 -9.84 5.15 6.65
CA ASN A 52 -10.60 6.29 7.12
C ASN A 52 -11.38 5.94 8.40
N ILE A 53 -11.44 6.85 9.36
CA ILE A 53 -12.15 6.69 10.64
C ILE A 53 -13.60 6.26 10.46
N ARG A 54 -14.26 6.66 9.37
CA ARG A 54 -15.65 6.26 9.09
C ARG A 54 -15.85 4.75 8.89
N TYR A 55 -14.77 4.02 8.65
CA TYR A 55 -14.78 2.56 8.47
C TYR A 55 -14.31 1.81 9.72
N GLU A 56 -14.09 2.49 10.84
CA GLU A 56 -13.62 1.90 12.10
C GLU A 56 -14.40 0.63 12.45
N SER A 57 -15.72 0.69 12.59
CA SER A 57 -16.52 -0.48 12.94
C SER A 57 -16.38 -1.63 11.94
N LEU A 58 -16.23 -1.34 10.64
CA LEU A 58 -16.06 -2.39 9.63
C LEU A 58 -14.67 -3.02 9.71
N VAL A 59 -13.62 -2.22 9.88
CA VAL A 59 -12.25 -2.72 10.00
C VAL A 59 -12.09 -3.54 11.28
N MET A 60 -12.67 -3.11 12.40
CA MET A 60 -12.63 -3.86 13.66
C MET A 60 -13.22 -5.27 13.54
N GLU A 61 -14.25 -5.47 12.72
CA GLU A 61 -14.81 -6.80 12.45
C GLU A 61 -13.81 -7.70 11.70
N GLU A 62 -13.07 -7.13 10.73
CA GLU A 62 -12.10 -7.86 9.91
C GLU A 62 -10.83 -8.22 10.71
N LEU A 63 -10.44 -7.36 11.66
CA LEU A 63 -9.25 -7.55 12.50
C LEU A 63 -9.40 -8.64 13.55
N LYS A 64 -10.62 -9.14 13.81
CA LYS A 64 -10.84 -10.31 14.69
C LYS A 64 -10.08 -11.57 14.24
N ALA A 65 -9.67 -11.62 12.97
CA ALA A 65 -8.84 -12.68 12.42
C ALA A 65 -7.35 -12.58 12.80
N LEU A 66 -6.93 -11.49 13.46
CA LEU A 66 -5.53 -11.21 13.81
C LEU A 66 -5.34 -11.13 15.33
N GLN A 67 -4.16 -11.52 15.79
CA GLN A 67 -3.76 -11.38 17.19
C GLN A 67 -3.11 -10.02 17.46
N GLU A 68 -2.30 -9.53 16.53
CA GLU A 68 -1.56 -8.27 16.65
C GLU A 68 -1.72 -7.44 15.37
N TYR A 69 -1.87 -6.13 15.53
CA TYR A 69 -1.99 -5.18 14.44
C TYR A 69 -1.76 -3.76 14.95
N LYS A 70 -1.57 -2.83 14.02
CA LYS A 70 -1.76 -1.39 14.27
C LYS A 70 -2.75 -0.84 13.24
N VAL A 71 -3.60 0.10 13.65
CA VAL A 71 -4.50 0.81 12.72
C VAL A 71 -4.26 2.30 12.79
N ILE A 72 -4.13 2.93 11.63
CA ILE A 72 -4.08 4.38 11.48
C ILE A 72 -5.45 4.80 10.96
N PHE A 73 -6.16 5.59 11.75
CA PHE A 73 -7.44 6.18 11.37
C PHE A 73 -7.24 7.59 10.81
N GLU A 74 -7.42 7.71 9.51
CA GLU A 74 -7.40 8.95 8.76
C GLU A 74 -8.74 9.70 8.93
N PRO A 75 -8.76 10.97 9.35
CA PRO A 75 -9.99 11.74 9.52
C PRO A 75 -10.64 12.07 8.18
N VAL A 76 -9.82 12.24 7.14
CA VAL A 76 -10.21 12.54 5.76
C VAL A 76 -9.36 11.68 4.83
N LYS A 77 -9.69 11.63 3.53
CA LYS A 77 -8.85 10.90 2.56
C LYS A 77 -7.57 11.71 2.31
N ILE A 78 -6.44 11.26 2.88
CA ILE A 78 -5.14 11.97 2.76
C ILE A 78 -4.25 11.44 1.64
N GLY A 79 -4.66 10.34 1.00
CA GLY A 79 -3.93 9.72 -0.11
C GLY A 79 -2.90 8.68 0.35
N THR A 80 -2.49 7.82 -0.58
CA THR A 80 -1.62 6.67 -0.31
C THR A 80 -0.23 7.08 0.17
N ALA A 81 0.35 8.14 -0.40
CA ALA A 81 1.68 8.59 0.01
C ALA A 81 1.71 9.05 1.47
N ALA A 82 0.71 9.82 1.89
CA ALA A 82 0.57 10.28 3.26
C ALA A 82 0.36 9.11 4.24
N ALA A 83 -0.52 8.16 3.88
CA ALA A 83 -0.79 6.97 4.68
C ALA A 83 0.47 6.14 4.94
N ILE A 84 1.28 5.89 3.90
CA ILE A 84 2.55 5.17 4.03
C ILE A 84 3.53 5.98 4.89
N LEU A 85 3.58 7.31 4.70
CA LEU A 85 4.51 8.16 5.43
C LEU A 85 4.21 8.24 6.93
N ILE A 86 2.93 8.12 7.31
CA ILE A 86 2.51 8.05 8.71
C ILE A 86 2.75 6.65 9.29
N ALA A 87 2.68 5.60 8.46
CA ALA A 87 2.99 4.24 8.89
C ALA A 87 4.50 4.00 9.11
N ALA A 88 5.36 4.63 8.29
CA ALA A 88 6.81 4.35 8.31
C ALA A 88 7.47 4.57 9.70
N PRO A 89 7.15 5.62 10.48
CA PRO A 89 7.68 5.79 11.84
C PRO A 89 7.20 4.76 12.87
N LEU A 90 6.23 3.91 12.54
CA LEU A 90 5.76 2.82 13.40
C LEU A 90 6.57 1.52 13.21
N CYS A 91 7.56 1.55 12.30
CA CYS A 91 8.50 0.51 11.93
C CYS A 91 9.92 0.92 12.33
N ASP A 92 10.85 -0.05 12.41
CA ASP A 92 12.27 0.29 12.51
C ASP A 92 12.77 0.91 11.20
N GLU A 93 13.79 1.79 11.26
CA GLU A 93 14.28 2.50 10.06
C GLU A 93 14.69 1.58 8.91
N ASP A 94 15.36 0.47 9.24
CA ASP A 94 15.82 -0.54 8.28
C ASP A 94 14.78 -1.63 7.99
N GLU A 95 13.61 -1.57 8.62
CA GLU A 95 12.56 -2.54 8.41
C GLU A 95 11.98 -2.43 7.00
N VAL A 96 11.96 -3.57 6.29
CA VAL A 96 11.33 -3.68 4.98
C VAL A 96 9.82 -3.69 5.14
N MET A 97 9.14 -2.74 4.51
CA MET A 97 7.69 -2.63 4.44
C MET A 97 7.17 -3.21 3.12
N LEU A 98 6.06 -3.94 3.18
CA LEU A 98 5.29 -4.44 2.03
C LEU A 98 3.97 -3.70 1.96
N ILE A 99 3.85 -2.79 1.00
CA ILE A 99 2.66 -1.97 0.79
C ILE A 99 1.65 -2.75 -0.03
N LEU A 100 0.41 -2.87 0.47
CA LEU A 100 -0.65 -3.66 -0.15
C LEU A 100 -1.95 -2.86 -0.24
N PRO A 101 -2.56 -2.74 -1.42
CA PRO A 101 -3.96 -2.34 -1.52
C PRO A 101 -4.86 -3.41 -0.88
N SER A 102 -5.91 -2.98 -0.15
CA SER A 102 -6.82 -3.91 0.53
C SER A 102 -7.83 -4.60 -0.38
N ASP A 103 -7.95 -4.16 -1.64
CA ASP A 103 -9.00 -4.57 -2.57
C ASP A 103 -8.46 -5.24 -3.84
N HIS A 104 -7.28 -5.88 -3.73
CA HIS A 104 -6.64 -6.63 -4.80
C HIS A 104 -6.94 -8.13 -4.72
N PHE A 105 -7.43 -8.69 -5.83
CA PHE A 105 -7.49 -10.13 -6.02
C PHE A 105 -6.16 -10.64 -6.60
N ILE A 106 -5.57 -11.66 -5.97
CA ILE A 106 -4.37 -12.34 -6.50
C ILE A 106 -4.66 -13.84 -6.49
N GLY A 107 -4.73 -14.44 -7.67
CA GLY A 107 -5.05 -15.86 -7.82
C GLY A 107 -3.87 -16.80 -7.53
N ASP A 108 -2.66 -16.42 -7.93
CA ASP A 108 -1.44 -17.21 -7.73
C ASP A 108 -0.65 -16.71 -6.51
N LEU A 109 -0.99 -17.25 -5.35
CA LEU A 109 -0.35 -16.88 -4.09
C LEU A 109 1.11 -17.34 -4.01
N SER A 110 1.44 -18.50 -4.60
CA SER A 110 2.80 -19.03 -4.60
C SER A 110 3.75 -18.08 -5.33
N ASN A 111 3.37 -17.60 -6.51
CA ASN A 111 4.17 -16.65 -7.28
C ASN A 111 4.21 -15.27 -6.62
N PHE A 112 3.11 -14.83 -6.01
CA PHE A 112 3.10 -13.61 -5.20
C PHE A 112 4.11 -13.69 -4.04
N TYR A 113 4.15 -14.79 -3.29
CA TYR A 113 5.09 -14.95 -2.18
C TYR A 113 6.55 -14.96 -2.65
N ALA A 114 6.85 -15.69 -3.73
CA ALA A 114 8.19 -15.71 -4.31
C ALA A 114 8.62 -14.29 -4.76
N SER A 115 7.71 -13.57 -5.40
CA SER A 115 7.96 -12.19 -5.85
C SER A 115 8.14 -11.22 -4.68
N ALA A 116 7.30 -11.32 -3.64
CA ALA A 116 7.39 -10.48 -2.44
C ALA A 116 8.71 -10.71 -1.68
N GLN A 117 9.13 -11.97 -1.55
CA GLN A 117 10.41 -12.31 -0.93
C GLN A 117 11.61 -11.78 -1.73
N LYS A 118 11.58 -11.95 -3.06
CA LYS A 118 12.62 -11.40 -3.95
C LYS A 118 12.68 -9.87 -3.86
N ALA A 119 11.52 -9.19 -3.85
CA ALA A 119 11.45 -7.75 -3.71
C ALA A 119 12.01 -7.26 -2.36
N ALA A 120 11.73 -8.00 -1.28
CA ALA A 120 12.27 -7.70 0.05
C ALA A 120 13.80 -7.83 0.09
N GLN A 121 14.35 -8.86 -0.56
CA GLN A 121 15.80 -9.03 -0.69
C GLN A 121 16.43 -7.86 -1.46
N ILE A 122 15.89 -7.51 -2.63
CA ILE A 122 16.38 -6.39 -3.45
C ILE A 122 16.34 -5.08 -2.66
N ALA A 123 15.22 -4.78 -2.01
CA ALA A 123 15.07 -3.57 -1.20
C ALA A 123 16.08 -3.50 -0.04
N SER A 124 16.33 -4.65 0.61
CA SER A 124 17.29 -4.74 1.71
C SER A 124 18.74 -4.50 1.26
N GLU A 125 19.15 -5.16 0.17
CA GLU A 125 20.54 -5.16 -0.33
C GLU A 125 20.90 -3.86 -1.07
N THR A 126 19.96 -3.29 -1.81
CA THR A 126 20.23 -2.14 -2.71
C THR A 126 19.64 -0.82 -2.21
N ASN A 127 18.88 -0.85 -1.11
CA ASN A 127 18.14 0.29 -0.60
C ASN A 127 17.18 0.92 -1.64
N SER A 128 16.64 0.10 -2.55
CA SER A 128 15.73 0.51 -3.63
C SER A 128 14.25 0.49 -3.21
N ILE A 129 13.43 1.26 -3.93
CA ILE A 129 11.97 1.11 -3.94
C ILE A 129 11.61 0.12 -5.04
N VAL A 130 11.07 -1.03 -4.65
CA VAL A 130 10.65 -2.08 -5.57
C VAL A 130 9.14 -2.01 -5.79
N THR A 131 8.71 -2.16 -7.05
CA THR A 131 7.29 -2.22 -7.45
C THR A 131 7.03 -3.51 -8.24
N PHE A 132 5.76 -3.86 -8.41
CA PHE A 132 5.33 -5.08 -9.09
C PHE A 132 4.57 -4.70 -10.36
N GLY A 133 5.18 -5.02 -11.50
CA GLY A 133 4.58 -4.84 -12.82
C GLY A 133 3.72 -6.05 -13.20
N VAL A 134 2.52 -5.80 -13.73
CA VAL A 134 1.66 -6.82 -14.33
C VAL A 134 1.66 -6.62 -15.84
N LYS A 135 1.80 -7.70 -16.61
CA LYS A 135 1.77 -7.60 -18.07
C LYS A 135 0.35 -7.16 -18.51
N PRO A 136 0.20 -6.01 -19.21
CA PRO A 136 -1.10 -5.58 -19.69
C PRO A 136 -1.60 -6.54 -20.77
N HIS A 137 -2.91 -6.81 -20.77
CA HIS A 137 -3.58 -7.51 -21.87
C HIS A 137 -4.30 -6.54 -22.82
N GLU A 138 -4.58 -5.33 -22.35
CA GLU A 138 -5.15 -4.23 -23.14
C GLU A 138 -4.65 -2.89 -22.60
N PHE A 139 -4.88 -1.81 -23.34
CA PHE A 139 -4.67 -0.47 -22.82
C PHE A 139 -5.82 -0.08 -21.88
N ASN A 140 -5.50 0.48 -20.71
CA ASN A 140 -6.49 1.00 -19.77
C ASN A 140 -5.99 2.31 -19.14
N PRO A 141 -6.62 3.46 -19.43
CA PRO A 141 -6.16 4.77 -18.95
C PRO A 141 -6.38 4.97 -17.44
N GLU A 142 -7.09 4.07 -16.76
CA GLU A 142 -7.27 4.14 -15.30
C GLU A 142 -6.09 3.58 -14.51
N TYR A 143 -5.13 2.93 -15.17
CA TYR A 143 -3.94 2.36 -14.53
C TYR A 143 -2.69 3.22 -14.72
N GLY A 144 -1.79 3.12 -13.74
CA GLY A 144 -0.41 3.55 -13.93
C GLY A 144 0.37 2.53 -14.74
N TYR A 145 1.35 3.00 -15.50
CA TYR A 145 2.23 2.19 -16.34
C TYR A 145 3.69 2.39 -15.93
N ILE A 146 4.45 1.31 -15.97
CA ILE A 146 5.86 1.24 -15.61
C ILE A 146 6.64 0.86 -16.87
N ASN A 147 7.50 1.75 -17.35
CA ASN A 147 8.49 1.37 -18.35
C ASN A 147 9.70 0.77 -17.65
N ALA A 148 10.06 -0.47 -17.99
CA ALA A 148 11.16 -1.15 -17.32
C ALA A 148 11.94 -2.04 -18.27
N VAL A 149 13.25 -2.14 -18.03
CA VAL A 149 14.17 -2.95 -18.84
C VAL A 149 14.76 -4.05 -17.96
N TYR A 150 14.78 -5.29 -18.45
CA TYR A 150 15.34 -6.41 -17.69
C TYR A 150 16.87 -6.25 -17.56
N GLY A 151 17.36 -6.14 -16.32
CA GLY A 151 18.78 -6.14 -15.99
C GLY A 151 19.31 -7.57 -15.97
N GLN A 152 20.18 -7.91 -16.92
CA GLN A 152 20.73 -9.27 -17.05
C GLN A 152 21.61 -9.65 -15.85
N GLN A 153 22.36 -8.69 -15.30
CA GLN A 153 23.25 -8.91 -14.15
C GLN A 153 22.45 -8.96 -12.84
N GLU A 154 21.49 -8.05 -12.71
CA GLU A 154 20.63 -7.86 -11.56
C GLU A 154 19.58 -8.96 -11.42
N LYS A 155 19.18 -9.56 -12.55
CA LYS A 155 18.09 -10.54 -12.66
C LYS A 155 16.73 -9.98 -12.20
N TYR A 156 16.52 -8.69 -12.35
CA TYR A 156 15.24 -7.99 -12.15
C TYR A 156 15.13 -6.80 -13.11
N HIS A 157 13.92 -6.28 -13.27
CA HIS A 157 13.68 -5.14 -14.15
C HIS A 157 14.06 -3.83 -13.47
N ILE A 158 14.75 -2.96 -14.20
CA ILE A 158 15.08 -1.60 -13.78
C ILE A 158 14.04 -0.65 -14.38
N VAL A 159 13.31 0.05 -13.50
CA VAL A 159 12.32 1.04 -13.90
C VAL A 159 13.02 2.24 -14.51
N LYS A 160 12.59 2.64 -15.71
CA LYS A 160 13.06 3.83 -16.44
C LYS A 160 12.14 5.02 -16.22
N SER A 161 10.84 4.77 -16.22
CA SER A 161 9.83 5.80 -15.97
C SER A 161 8.53 5.20 -15.44
N PHE A 162 7.74 6.08 -14.82
CA PHE A 162 6.41 5.79 -14.32
C PHE A 162 5.43 6.82 -14.89
N THR A 163 4.32 6.36 -15.46
CA THR A 163 3.28 7.21 -16.04
C THR A 163 1.94 6.85 -15.40
N GLU A 164 1.40 7.74 -14.57
CA GLU A 164 0.08 7.54 -13.96
C GLU A 164 -1.02 7.93 -14.95
N LYS A 165 -1.94 7.01 -15.26
CA LYS A 165 -3.14 7.27 -16.06
C LYS A 165 -2.88 7.98 -17.39
N PRO A 166 -2.16 7.34 -18.33
CA PRO A 166 -1.81 7.94 -19.61
C PRO A 166 -3.07 8.28 -20.42
N GLU A 167 -3.02 9.38 -21.17
CA GLU A 167 -4.10 9.82 -22.06
C GLU A 167 -4.18 9.00 -23.36
N HIS A 168 -3.10 8.32 -23.73
CA HIS A 168 -2.97 7.56 -24.97
C HIS A 168 -2.19 6.26 -24.75
N GLU A 169 -2.31 5.34 -25.70
CA GLU A 169 -1.63 4.04 -25.66
C GLU A 169 -0.11 4.19 -25.66
N LEU A 170 0.55 3.42 -24.80
CA LEU A 170 2.00 3.42 -24.64
C LEU A 170 2.60 2.24 -25.42
N SER A 171 3.90 2.32 -25.74
CA SER A 171 4.61 1.24 -26.45
C SER A 171 4.62 -0.08 -25.65
N ASN A 172 4.90 -1.19 -26.34
CA ASN A 172 4.83 -2.56 -25.81
C ASN A 172 5.73 -2.86 -24.58
N ASP A 173 6.64 -1.96 -24.21
CA ASP A 173 7.59 -2.14 -23.09
C ASP A 173 7.08 -1.58 -21.76
N HIS A 174 5.76 -1.61 -21.54
CA HIS A 174 5.14 -1.14 -20.30
C HIS A 174 4.40 -2.24 -19.56
N TYR A 175 4.46 -2.15 -18.23
CA TYR A 175 3.72 -2.99 -17.29
C TYR A 175 2.69 -2.14 -16.56
N TRP A 176 1.55 -2.70 -16.19
CA TRP A 176 0.66 -2.04 -15.24
C TRP A 176 1.30 -1.97 -13.87
N ASN A 177 1.21 -0.81 -13.23
CA ASN A 177 1.49 -0.65 -11.82
C ASN A 177 0.42 -1.37 -11.00
N SER A 178 0.83 -2.40 -10.25
CA SER A 178 -0.07 -3.09 -9.33
C SER A 178 -0.37 -2.32 -8.04
N GLY A 179 0.27 -1.17 -7.79
CA GLY A 179 0.12 -0.45 -6.52
C GLY A 179 0.70 -1.17 -5.30
N ILE A 180 1.40 -2.30 -5.50
CA ILE A 180 2.17 -3.01 -4.48
C ILE A 180 3.61 -2.50 -4.54
N PHE A 181 4.19 -2.23 -3.37
CA PHE A 181 5.57 -1.76 -3.26
C PHE A 181 6.29 -2.41 -2.10
N VAL A 182 7.62 -2.52 -2.20
CA VAL A 182 8.49 -3.01 -1.14
C VAL A 182 9.71 -2.10 -1.00
N PHE A 183 9.98 -1.64 0.23
CA PHE A 183 11.11 -0.76 0.53
C PHE A 183 11.37 -0.69 2.03
N LYS A 184 12.58 -0.26 2.42
CA LYS A 184 12.89 0.09 3.81
C LYS A 184 12.09 1.32 4.25
N ALA A 185 11.64 1.35 5.51
CA ALA A 185 10.90 2.49 6.07
C ALA A 185 11.66 3.81 5.90
N LYS A 186 12.96 3.84 6.24
CA LYS A 186 13.82 5.01 6.07
C LYS A 186 13.91 5.47 4.62
N ARG A 187 14.04 4.53 3.67
CA ARG A 187 14.17 4.88 2.25
C ARG A 187 12.98 5.69 1.76
N TYR A 188 11.77 5.26 2.13
CA TYR A 188 10.56 5.97 1.75
C TYR A 188 10.51 7.37 2.36
N VAL A 189 10.81 7.47 3.67
CA VAL A 189 10.85 8.75 4.38
C VAL A 189 11.83 9.73 3.70
N ASP A 190 13.03 9.27 3.36
CA ASP A 190 14.05 10.11 2.73
C ASP A 190 13.66 10.54 1.30
N GLU A 191 13.01 9.68 0.52
CA GLU A 191 12.44 10.08 -0.77
C GLU A 191 11.33 11.12 -0.62
N MET A 192 10.46 10.99 0.39
CA MET A 192 9.37 11.94 0.62
C MET A 192 9.91 13.31 1.08
N LYS A 193 10.95 13.35 1.91
CA LYS A 193 11.63 14.61 2.27
C LYS A 193 12.15 15.35 1.02
N ARG A 194 12.69 14.61 0.06
CA ARG A 194 13.29 15.17 -1.16
C ARG A 194 12.24 15.57 -2.20
N SER A 195 11.25 14.73 -2.43
CA SER A 195 10.30 14.87 -3.54
C SER A 195 9.01 15.61 -3.18
N ALA A 196 8.60 15.54 -1.91
CA ALA A 196 7.36 16.14 -1.42
C ALA A 196 7.53 16.68 0.03
N PRO A 197 8.46 17.62 0.27
CA PRO A 197 8.80 18.11 1.62
C PRO A 197 7.59 18.66 2.39
N ASN A 198 6.66 19.31 1.68
CA ASN A 198 5.43 19.83 2.30
C ASN A 198 4.56 18.71 2.87
N LEU A 199 4.38 17.62 2.12
CA LEU A 199 3.63 16.46 2.60
C LEU A 199 4.36 15.78 3.76
N TYR A 200 5.70 15.71 3.70
CA TYR A 200 6.51 15.19 4.80
C TYR A 200 6.30 15.98 6.10
N ASN A 201 6.45 17.30 6.05
CA ASN A 201 6.27 18.16 7.21
C ASN A 201 4.84 18.05 7.78
N LEU A 202 3.83 17.99 6.89
CA LEU A 202 2.43 17.80 7.26
C LEU A 202 2.21 16.49 8.03
N CYS A 203 2.69 15.37 7.48
CA CYS A 203 2.55 14.05 8.11
C CYS A 203 3.30 13.97 9.45
N CYS A 204 4.50 14.56 9.55
CA CYS A 204 5.25 14.62 10.80
C CYS A 204 4.50 15.41 11.88
N ALA A 205 3.97 16.59 11.54
CA ALA A 205 3.17 17.38 12.47
C ALA A 205 1.90 16.62 12.91
N SER A 206 1.19 15.99 11.98
CA SER A 206 -0.02 15.24 12.32
C SER A 206 0.26 14.02 13.20
N ALA A 207 1.36 13.30 12.96
CA ALA A 207 1.77 12.19 13.80
C ALA A 207 2.04 12.63 15.24
N GLN A 208 2.66 13.80 15.46
CA GLN A 208 2.88 14.37 16.80
C GLN A 208 1.58 14.78 17.50
N HIS A 209 0.58 15.23 16.74
CA HIS A 209 -0.74 15.59 17.27
C HIS A 209 -1.68 14.40 17.41
N SER A 210 -1.31 13.22 16.93
CA SER A 210 -2.19 12.05 16.96
C SER A 210 -2.54 11.64 18.40
N THR A 211 -3.66 10.94 18.56
CA THR A 211 -4.04 10.33 19.83
C THR A 211 -3.72 8.83 19.76
N PRO A 212 -2.62 8.36 20.37
CA PRO A 212 -2.33 6.94 20.43
C PRO A 212 -3.28 6.25 21.42
N GLN A 213 -3.77 5.08 21.02
CA GLN A 213 -4.39 4.09 21.89
C GLN A 213 -3.73 2.74 21.60
N GLU A 214 -3.93 1.76 22.47
CA GLU A 214 -3.33 0.44 22.26
C GLU A 214 -3.76 -0.15 20.91
N GLY A 215 -2.82 -0.30 19.98
CA GLY A 215 -3.09 -0.78 18.62
C GLY A 215 -3.67 0.26 17.64
N PHE A 216 -3.96 1.50 18.07
CA PHE A 216 -4.62 2.50 17.23
C PHE A 216 -3.92 3.86 17.24
N LEU A 217 -3.95 4.53 16.08
CA LEU A 217 -3.45 5.88 15.88
C LEU A 217 -4.54 6.74 15.25
N TYR A 218 -5.15 7.64 16.03
CA TYR A 218 -6.17 8.55 15.53
C TYR A 218 -5.55 9.87 15.10
N LEU A 219 -5.58 10.15 13.79
CA LEU A 219 -5.11 11.41 13.23
C LEU A 219 -6.18 12.50 13.36
N ARG A 220 -5.77 13.77 13.50
CA ARG A 220 -6.70 14.89 13.69
C ARG A 220 -7.01 15.60 12.38
N GLN A 221 -8.30 15.86 12.13
CA GLN A 221 -8.75 16.50 10.89
C GLN A 221 -8.09 17.86 10.64
N ARG A 222 -7.90 18.66 11.70
CA ARG A 222 -7.29 19.99 11.63
C ARG A 222 -5.87 20.00 11.06
N ASP A 223 -5.18 18.86 11.07
CA ASP A 223 -3.82 18.76 10.54
C ASP A 223 -3.81 18.57 9.02
N PHE A 224 -4.94 18.21 8.39
CA PHE A 224 -5.06 17.96 6.95
C PHE A 224 -6.04 18.92 6.26
N GLY A 225 -6.51 19.94 6.96
CA GLY A 225 -7.47 20.92 6.46
C GLY A 225 -6.94 22.34 6.54
N SER A 226 -6.99 23.01 5.39
CA SER A 226 -7.37 24.42 5.26
C SER A 226 -8.60 24.46 4.36
#